data_AF-A0A496R4Q9-F1
#
_entry.id   AF-A0A496R4Q9-F1
#
_cell.length_a   1.000
_cell.length_b   1.000
_cell.length_c   1.000
_cell.angle_alpha   90.00
_cell.angle_beta   90.00
_cell.angle_gamma   90.00
#
_symmetry.space_group_name_H-M   'P 1'
#
loop_
_entity.id
_entity.type
_entity.pdbx_description
1 polymer ?
#
loop_
_entity_poly.entity_id
_entity_poly.type
_entity_poly.pdbx_seq_one_letter_code
_entity_poly.pdbx_strand_id
1 'polypeptide(L)'
;MKRNFKLSFLLTSFRAAVVLFSSAAFISCSFIRTSDEVQLILPMDLEPEFWDITWLSFDASVLRKRVSRGSMAVICLPREVPVVVSAAPVMAESLLPYRIKPAGCVVSADEPGTPRIDLSWEQGFEASFLLNLAASGIPPDAVNIRRFVETVESRSNGNPWNLDIKRLSSDLLNGELWVYSFRPVQTVDVSIPLPGGRWYSEYPPEKEMESESGFWSGEITIGVHNFVRKADGMVVSVSVDERGEVVVFSGN
;
A
#
# COMPACT_ATOMS: atom_id res chain seq x y z
N MET A 1 -15.64 -18.90 -54.34
CA MET A 1 -14.57 -18.93 -55.37
C MET A 1 -13.26 -19.19 -54.63
N LYS A 2 -12.62 -20.34 -54.91
CA LYS A 2 -11.41 -20.84 -54.25
C LYS A 2 -10.20 -20.01 -54.68
N ARG A 3 -9.25 -19.73 -53.77
CA ARG A 3 -7.82 -19.69 -54.11
C ARG A 3 -6.95 -19.91 -52.87
N ASN A 4 -6.40 -21.12 -52.85
CA ASN A 4 -5.29 -21.54 -52.02
C ASN A 4 -4.02 -20.83 -52.47
N PHE A 5 -3.16 -20.40 -51.54
CA PHE A 5 -1.76 -20.18 -51.82
C PHE A 5 -0.91 -20.94 -50.78
N LYS A 6 -0.39 -22.08 -51.22
CA LYS A 6 0.74 -22.77 -50.60
C LYS A 6 2.01 -22.13 -51.15
N LEU A 7 2.94 -21.74 -50.28
CA LEU A 7 4.35 -21.70 -50.65
C LEU A 7 5.18 -22.23 -49.49
N SER A 8 5.74 -23.41 -49.71
CA SER A 8 6.78 -24.06 -48.93
C SER A 8 8.14 -23.64 -49.50
N PHE A 9 9.08 -23.20 -48.65
CA PHE A 9 10.51 -23.34 -48.93
C PHE A 9 11.29 -23.55 -47.63
N LEU A 10 12.03 -24.67 -47.63
CA LEU A 10 13.06 -25.06 -46.68
C LEU A 10 14.22 -24.05 -46.69
N LEU A 11 14.89 -23.86 -45.56
CA LEU A 11 16.36 -23.87 -45.47
C LEU A 11 16.85 -23.89 -44.00
N THR A 12 17.37 -25.06 -43.66
CA THR A 12 18.50 -25.38 -42.78
C THR A 12 19.40 -24.20 -42.37
N SER A 13 19.66 -24.07 -41.07
CA SER A 13 20.98 -23.71 -40.52
C SER A 13 21.06 -24.01 -39.02
N PHE A 14 21.72 -25.12 -38.69
CA PHE A 14 22.25 -25.45 -37.37
C PHE A 14 23.36 -24.43 -37.03
N ARG A 15 23.23 -23.71 -35.92
CA ARG A 15 24.36 -23.04 -35.26
C ARG A 15 24.44 -23.53 -33.82
N ALA A 16 25.45 -24.35 -33.55
CA ALA A 16 25.86 -24.73 -32.20
C ALA A 16 26.40 -23.47 -31.50
N ALA A 17 25.72 -23.02 -30.45
CA ALA A 17 26.23 -22.00 -29.56
C ALA A 17 27.11 -22.68 -28.50
N VAL A 18 28.40 -22.37 -28.54
CA VAL A 18 29.37 -22.76 -27.52
C VAL A 18 29.04 -21.95 -26.26
N VAL A 19 28.48 -22.60 -25.24
CA VAL A 19 28.28 -22.01 -23.91
C VAL A 19 29.59 -22.15 -23.15
N LEU A 20 30.42 -21.10 -23.18
CA LEU A 20 31.51 -20.93 -22.23
C LEU A 20 30.90 -20.52 -20.90
N PHE A 21 30.82 -21.48 -19.96
CA PHE A 21 30.58 -21.20 -18.54
C PHE A 21 31.81 -20.49 -17.98
N SER A 22 31.83 -19.16 -18.08
CA SER A 22 32.74 -18.33 -17.30
C SER A 22 32.26 -18.35 -15.85
N SER A 23 32.86 -19.23 -15.05
CA SER A 23 32.80 -19.19 -13.59
C SER A 23 33.48 -17.91 -13.12
N ALA A 24 32.74 -16.80 -13.13
CA ALA A 24 33.16 -15.56 -12.48
C ALA A 24 33.10 -15.78 -10.96
N ALA A 25 34.23 -15.56 -10.32
CA ALA A 25 34.42 -15.64 -8.89
C ALA A 25 33.44 -14.72 -8.14
N PHE A 26 32.50 -15.30 -7.40
CA PHE A 26 31.76 -14.61 -6.35
C PHE A 26 32.66 -14.48 -5.11
N ILE A 27 33.62 -13.56 -5.17
CA ILE A 27 34.27 -12.99 -3.99
C ILE A 27 34.06 -11.48 -4.10
N SER A 28 32.85 -11.02 -3.80
CA SER A 28 32.57 -9.59 -3.63
C SER A 28 32.23 -9.30 -2.17
N CYS A 29 33.18 -8.64 -1.51
CA CYS A 29 33.05 -7.74 -0.36
C CYS A 29 31.74 -7.84 0.47
N SER A 30 31.71 -8.72 1.47
CA SER A 30 30.69 -8.75 2.53
C SER A 30 31.04 -7.88 3.75
N PHE A 31 32.15 -7.14 3.73
CA PHE A 31 32.63 -6.40 4.91
C PHE A 31 32.05 -4.97 5.05
N ILE A 32 31.35 -4.46 4.03
CA ILE A 32 30.60 -3.19 4.09
C ILE A 32 29.18 -3.45 3.58
N ARG A 33 28.44 -4.34 4.25
CA ARG A 33 27.00 -4.43 4.01
C ARG A 33 26.33 -3.25 4.72
N THR A 34 25.98 -2.25 3.94
CA THR A 34 25.14 -1.12 4.38
C THR A 34 23.66 -1.50 4.52
N SER A 35 23.30 -2.74 4.18
CA SER A 35 21.94 -3.27 4.24
C SER A 35 21.87 -4.65 4.88
N ASP A 36 20.78 -4.91 5.59
CA ASP A 36 20.41 -6.22 6.14
C ASP A 36 19.22 -6.81 5.39
N GLU A 37 19.20 -8.14 5.29
CA GLU A 37 18.00 -8.87 4.89
C GLU A 37 17.05 -8.94 6.08
N VAL A 38 15.83 -8.46 5.88
CA VAL A 38 14.81 -8.37 6.93
C VAL A 38 13.57 -9.13 6.49
N GLN A 39 13.08 -9.98 7.38
CA GLN A 39 11.82 -10.70 7.19
C GLN A 39 10.66 -9.80 7.62
N LEU A 40 9.65 -9.68 6.76
CA LEU A 40 8.42 -8.96 7.07
C LEU A 40 7.36 -9.95 7.56
N ILE A 41 6.70 -9.60 8.66
CA ILE A 41 5.51 -10.28 9.16
C ILE A 41 4.30 -9.46 8.70
N LEU A 42 3.53 -10.04 7.78
CA LEU A 42 2.36 -9.42 7.18
C LEU A 42 1.11 -9.70 8.05
N PRO A 43 0.16 -8.76 8.20
CA PRO A 43 -1.07 -9.02 8.93
C PRO A 43 -1.86 -10.18 8.33
N MET A 44 -2.42 -11.05 9.19
CA MET A 44 -3.14 -12.26 8.76
C MET A 44 -4.66 -12.08 8.74
N ASP A 45 -5.18 -10.91 9.11
CA ASP A 45 -6.63 -10.64 9.17
C ASP A 45 -7.30 -10.71 7.78
N LEU A 46 -6.48 -10.55 6.75
CA LEU A 46 -6.85 -10.68 5.36
C LEU A 46 -6.13 -11.85 4.73
N GLU A 47 -6.81 -12.48 3.79
CA GLU A 47 -6.29 -13.61 3.03
C GLU A 47 -6.06 -13.25 1.55
N PRO A 48 -5.28 -12.20 1.21
CA PRO A 48 -5.07 -11.81 -0.17
C PRO A 48 -4.24 -12.86 -0.92
N GLU A 49 -4.39 -12.91 -2.24
CA GLU A 49 -3.57 -13.78 -3.09
C GLU A 49 -2.12 -13.26 -3.18
N PHE A 50 -1.97 -11.93 -3.22
CA PHE A 50 -0.68 -11.26 -3.29
C PHE A 50 -0.59 -10.07 -2.33
N TRP A 51 0.64 -9.71 -2.00
CA TRP A 51 1.00 -8.47 -1.33
C TRP A 51 1.92 -7.66 -2.21
N ASP A 52 1.57 -6.39 -2.43
CA ASP A 52 2.43 -5.39 -3.05
C ASP A 52 3.19 -4.64 -1.96
N ILE A 53 4.46 -5.00 -1.78
CA ILE A 53 5.36 -4.44 -0.77
C ILE A 53 6.16 -3.31 -1.39
N THR A 54 6.21 -2.18 -0.70
CA THR A 54 6.92 -0.96 -1.10
C THR A 54 7.79 -0.48 0.07
N TRP A 55 9.04 -0.11 -0.19
CA TRP A 55 9.96 0.36 0.85
C TRP A 55 11.02 1.33 0.31
N LEU A 56 11.73 2.00 1.21
CA LEU A 56 12.85 2.87 0.85
C LEU A 56 14.18 2.11 0.80
N SER A 57 14.96 2.34 -0.25
CA SER A 57 16.37 1.94 -0.31
C SER A 57 17.31 3.00 0.28
N PHE A 58 18.59 2.68 0.33
CA PHE A 58 19.64 3.55 0.88
C PHE A 58 19.76 4.91 0.18
N ASP A 59 19.39 5.00 -1.10
CA ASP A 59 19.41 6.21 -1.92
C ASP A 59 18.07 6.97 -1.89
N ALA A 60 17.21 6.64 -0.93
CA ALA A 60 15.84 7.14 -0.80
C ALA A 60 14.93 6.84 -2.01
N SER A 61 15.34 5.96 -2.92
CA SER A 61 14.44 5.50 -3.98
C SER A 61 13.41 4.50 -3.44
N VAL A 62 12.25 4.46 -4.09
CA VAL A 62 11.14 3.60 -3.69
C VAL A 62 11.22 2.29 -4.45
N LEU A 63 11.50 1.20 -3.73
CA LEU A 63 11.54 -0.15 -4.27
C LEU A 63 10.18 -0.83 -4.09
N ARG A 64 9.88 -1.80 -4.97
CA ARG A 64 8.63 -2.58 -4.96
C ARG A 64 8.89 -4.06 -5.17
N LYS A 65 8.11 -4.90 -4.51
CA LYS A 65 8.14 -6.36 -4.65
C LYS A 65 6.75 -6.92 -4.43
N ARG A 66 6.32 -7.81 -5.32
CA ARG A 66 5.11 -8.60 -5.14
C ARG A 66 5.45 -9.94 -4.50
N VAL A 67 4.67 -10.36 -3.50
CA VAL A 67 4.85 -11.63 -2.78
C VAL A 67 3.53 -12.38 -2.76
N SER A 68 3.54 -13.66 -3.11
CA SER A 68 2.35 -14.52 -3.06
C SER A 68 1.99 -14.90 -1.63
N ARG A 69 0.71 -15.19 -1.40
CA ARG A 69 0.20 -15.72 -0.14
C ARG A 69 1.04 -16.90 0.35
N GLY A 70 1.35 -16.91 1.66
CA GLY A 70 2.11 -17.98 2.31
C GLY A 70 3.62 -17.99 1.99
N SER A 71 4.09 -17.14 1.07
CA SER A 71 5.52 -16.97 0.81
C SER A 71 6.16 -16.07 1.86
N MET A 72 7.42 -16.33 2.19
CA MET A 72 8.17 -15.47 3.09
C MET A 72 8.50 -14.14 2.40
N ALA A 73 8.05 -13.03 2.98
CA ALA A 73 8.40 -11.69 2.54
C ALA A 73 9.77 -11.30 3.13
N VAL A 74 10.78 -11.15 2.27
CA VAL A 74 12.13 -10.69 2.64
C VAL A 74 12.49 -9.51 1.76
N ILE A 75 13.00 -8.44 2.37
CA ILE A 75 13.52 -7.24 1.70
C ILE A 75 14.90 -6.89 2.24
N CYS A 76 15.65 -6.06 1.51
CA CYS A 76 16.92 -5.52 1.98
C CYS A 76 16.69 -4.10 2.48
N LEU A 77 16.98 -3.87 3.77
CA LEU A 77 16.83 -2.58 4.41
C LEU A 77 18.19 -1.98 4.76
N PRO A 78 18.42 -0.69 4.49
CA PRO A 78 19.61 0.02 4.93
C PRO A 78 19.66 0.15 6.46
N ARG A 79 20.86 0.08 7.05
CA ARG A 79 21.05 0.16 8.52
C ARG A 79 20.98 1.58 9.09
N GLU A 80 21.41 2.57 8.32
CA GLU A 80 21.66 3.93 8.81
C GLU A 80 20.56 4.94 8.44
N VAL A 81 19.49 4.48 7.79
CA VAL A 81 18.35 5.33 7.44
C VAL A 81 17.07 4.75 8.02
N PRO A 82 16.04 5.59 8.22
CA PRO A 82 14.76 5.14 8.75
C PRO A 82 14.18 4.02 7.89
N VAL A 83 13.64 3.01 8.55
CA VAL A 83 12.92 1.94 7.87
C VAL A 83 11.50 2.41 7.61
N VAL A 84 11.11 2.47 6.34
CA VAL A 84 9.75 2.79 5.93
C VAL A 84 9.29 1.71 4.96
N VAL A 85 8.33 0.91 5.40
CA VAL A 85 7.83 -0.24 4.64
C VAL A 85 6.30 -0.22 4.66
N SER A 86 5.70 -0.45 3.50
CA SER A 86 4.26 -0.56 3.31
C SER A 86 3.95 -1.85 2.56
N ALA A 87 2.86 -2.54 2.90
CA ALA A 87 2.37 -3.72 2.20
C ALA A 87 0.87 -3.59 1.95
N ALA A 88 0.49 -3.48 0.67
CA ALA A 88 -0.90 -3.44 0.24
C ALA A 88 -1.38 -4.85 -0.15
N PRO A 89 -2.48 -5.36 0.41
CA PRO A 89 -3.04 -6.64 0.00
C PRO A 89 -3.76 -6.50 -1.35
N VAL A 90 -3.61 -7.50 -2.22
CA VAL A 90 -4.28 -7.57 -3.53
C VAL A 90 -5.37 -8.65 -3.43
N MET A 91 -6.63 -8.20 -3.26
CA MET A 91 -7.78 -9.10 -3.02
C MET A 91 -8.43 -9.64 -4.29
N ALA A 92 -8.44 -8.85 -5.36
CA ALA A 92 -8.98 -9.24 -6.66
C ALA A 92 -8.27 -8.44 -7.75
N GLU A 93 -7.82 -9.11 -8.81
CA GLU A 93 -7.40 -8.46 -10.05
C GLU A 93 -8.65 -8.06 -10.85
N SER A 94 -9.43 -7.09 -10.36
CA SER A 94 -10.53 -6.50 -11.12
C SER A 94 -10.07 -5.27 -11.90
N LEU A 95 -10.87 -4.84 -12.89
CA LEU A 95 -10.59 -3.66 -13.72
C LEU A 95 -10.51 -2.35 -12.91
N LEU A 96 -11.14 -2.31 -11.74
CA LEU A 96 -11.05 -1.23 -10.76
C LEU A 96 -10.66 -1.86 -9.42
N PRO A 97 -9.35 -2.07 -9.17
CA PRO A 97 -8.92 -2.83 -8.01
C PRO A 97 -9.40 -2.12 -6.75
N TYR A 98 -10.22 -2.82 -5.98
CA TYR A 98 -10.47 -2.48 -4.59
C TYR A 98 -9.12 -2.43 -3.87
N ARG A 99 -8.70 -1.23 -3.48
CA ARG A 99 -7.43 -1.02 -2.77
C ARG A 99 -7.71 -0.88 -1.30
N ILE A 100 -7.55 -1.98 -0.59
CA ILE A 100 -7.41 -1.92 0.86
C ILE A 100 -6.21 -1.04 1.18
N LYS A 101 -6.37 -0.19 2.19
CA LYS A 101 -5.29 0.60 2.76
C LYS A 101 -4.16 -0.35 3.18
N PRO A 102 -2.90 -0.04 2.81
CA PRO A 102 -1.80 -0.92 3.16
C PRO A 102 -1.58 -0.98 4.67
N ALA A 103 -0.98 -2.07 5.12
CA ALA A 103 -0.27 -2.12 6.39
C ALA A 103 1.12 -1.51 6.23
N GLY A 104 1.75 -1.12 7.33
CA GLY A 104 3.06 -0.50 7.28
C GLY A 104 3.86 -0.66 8.54
N CYS A 105 5.09 -0.20 8.46
CA CYS A 105 5.97 0.00 9.60
C CYS A 105 6.90 1.17 9.33
N VAL A 106 7.10 1.98 10.36
CA VAL A 106 8.03 3.11 10.35
C VAL A 106 8.91 3.02 11.58
N VAL A 107 10.21 2.81 11.37
CA VAL A 107 11.22 2.73 12.45
C VAL A 107 12.26 3.83 12.22
N SER A 108 12.54 4.59 13.27
CA SER A 108 13.53 5.67 13.19
C SER A 108 14.95 5.10 13.12
N ALA A 109 15.89 5.84 12.51
CA ALA A 109 17.27 5.37 12.31
C ALA A 109 18.07 5.15 13.61
N ASP A 110 17.60 5.72 14.73
CA ASP A 110 18.20 5.56 16.06
C ASP A 110 17.78 4.28 16.79
N GLU A 111 16.78 3.56 16.25
CA GLU A 111 16.33 2.29 16.82
C GLU A 111 17.18 1.12 16.31
N PRO A 112 17.51 0.13 17.16
CA PRO A 112 18.30 -1.02 16.74
C PRO A 112 17.55 -1.82 15.67
N GLY A 113 18.22 -2.06 14.54
CA GLY A 113 17.66 -2.89 13.48
C GLY A 113 17.26 -4.28 13.97
N THR A 114 16.07 -4.72 13.58
CA THR A 114 15.56 -6.05 13.89
C THR A 114 15.61 -6.94 12.64
N PRO A 115 15.91 -8.25 12.78
CA PRO A 115 15.85 -9.17 11.64
C PRO A 115 14.40 -9.44 11.18
N ARG A 116 13.41 -8.98 11.96
CA ARG A 116 11.99 -9.16 11.73
C ARG A 116 11.24 -7.88 11.99
N ILE A 117 10.38 -7.49 11.06
CA ILE A 117 9.52 -6.31 11.17
C ILE A 117 8.08 -6.76 11.05
N ASP A 118 7.29 -6.45 12.07
CA ASP A 118 5.86 -6.63 12.07
C ASP A 118 5.20 -5.42 11.41
N LEU A 119 4.42 -5.65 10.35
CA LEU A 119 3.60 -4.60 9.74
C LEU A 119 2.24 -4.56 10.43
N SER A 120 1.72 -3.36 10.66
CA SER A 120 0.38 -3.14 11.22
C SER A 120 -0.46 -2.24 10.32
N TRP A 121 -1.78 -2.37 10.40
CA TRP A 121 -2.69 -1.52 9.63
C TRP A 121 -2.63 -0.07 10.10
N GLU A 122 -2.43 0.11 11.40
CA GLU A 122 -2.32 1.40 12.08
C GLU A 122 -1.14 2.21 11.55
N GLN A 123 0.04 1.59 11.36
CA GLN A 123 1.23 2.25 10.80
C GLN A 123 1.23 2.33 9.26
N GLY A 124 0.17 1.83 8.62
CA GLY A 124 0.02 1.84 7.17
C GLY A 124 -0.04 3.23 6.58
N PHE A 125 -0.68 4.17 7.28
CA PHE A 125 -0.82 5.55 6.85
C PHE A 125 0.54 6.24 6.78
N GLU A 126 1.32 6.16 7.86
CA GLU A 126 2.60 6.81 8.02
C GLU A 126 3.60 6.31 6.99
N ALA A 127 3.69 4.99 6.84
CA ALA A 127 4.55 4.38 5.85
C ALA A 127 4.17 4.81 4.42
N SER A 128 2.87 4.77 4.10
CA SER A 128 2.38 5.18 2.78
C SER A 128 2.65 6.65 2.48
N PHE A 129 2.42 7.52 3.47
CA PHE A 129 2.65 8.95 3.35
C PHE A 129 4.13 9.24 3.08
N LEU A 130 5.03 8.69 3.90
CA LEU A 130 6.48 8.86 3.74
C LEU A 130 7.00 8.28 2.41
N LEU A 131 6.50 7.13 1.98
CA LEU A 131 6.86 6.54 0.67
C LEU A 131 6.37 7.39 -0.50
N ASN A 132 5.18 7.99 -0.39
CA ASN A 132 4.66 8.89 -1.42
C ASN A 132 5.46 10.20 -1.52
N LEU A 133 5.96 10.71 -0.39
CA LEU A 133 6.85 11.87 -0.36
C LEU A 133 8.19 11.55 -1.03
N ALA A 134 8.81 10.42 -0.69
CA ALA A 134 10.04 9.96 -1.32
C ALA A 134 9.87 9.75 -2.83
N ALA A 135 8.76 9.13 -3.24
CA ALA A 135 8.41 8.98 -4.66
C ALA A 135 8.22 10.32 -5.39
N SER A 136 7.88 11.39 -4.65
CA SER A 136 7.74 12.76 -5.17
C SER A 136 9.05 13.56 -5.11
N GLY A 137 10.16 12.94 -4.73
CA GLY A 137 11.49 13.56 -4.65
C GLY A 137 11.77 14.31 -3.35
N ILE A 138 10.92 14.17 -2.32
CA ILE A 138 11.15 14.76 -1.00
C ILE A 138 11.82 13.70 -0.13
N PRO A 139 13.06 13.93 0.30
CA PRO A 139 13.78 12.91 1.04
C PRO A 139 13.16 12.72 2.44
N PRO A 140 13.14 11.50 2.98
CA PRO A 140 12.52 11.22 4.29
C PRO A 140 13.14 11.99 5.46
N ASP A 141 14.42 12.38 5.35
CA ASP A 141 15.14 13.18 6.35
C ASP A 141 14.65 14.62 6.45
N ALA A 142 13.88 15.11 5.47
CA ALA A 142 13.17 16.38 5.55
C ALA A 142 12.04 16.35 6.60
N VAL A 143 11.65 15.16 7.06
CA VAL A 143 10.61 14.97 8.08
C VAL A 143 11.27 14.42 9.35
N ASN A 144 10.97 15.01 10.50
CA ASN A 144 11.26 14.37 11.77
C ASN A 144 10.29 13.18 11.94
N ILE A 145 10.70 12.00 11.46
CA ILE A 145 9.86 10.80 11.35
C ILE A 145 9.28 10.40 12.70
N ARG A 146 10.10 10.37 13.75
CA ARG A 146 9.63 10.06 15.11
C ARG A 146 8.50 10.98 15.54
N ARG A 147 8.72 12.31 15.45
CA ARG A 147 7.69 13.30 15.81
C ARG A 147 6.46 13.20 14.90
N PHE A 148 6.64 12.88 13.63
CA PHE A 148 5.55 12.68 12.68
C PHE A 148 4.66 11.50 13.12
N VAL A 149 5.24 10.33 13.38
CA VAL A 149 4.50 9.12 13.84
C VAL A 149 3.77 9.41 15.16
N GLU A 150 4.46 9.97 16.16
CA GLU A 150 3.85 10.35 17.45
C GLU A 150 2.68 11.35 17.26
N THR A 151 2.80 12.28 16.30
CA THR A 151 1.74 13.26 16.02
C THR A 151 0.55 12.64 15.29
N VAL A 152 0.78 11.72 14.33
CA VAL A 152 -0.29 10.99 13.64
C VAL A 152 -1.09 10.17 14.65
N GLU A 153 -0.42 9.38 15.47
CA GLU A 153 -1.05 8.54 16.49
C GLU A 153 -1.93 9.38 17.45
N SER A 154 -1.38 10.47 17.99
CA SER A 154 -2.09 11.34 18.95
C SER A 154 -3.23 12.18 18.34
N ARG A 155 -3.25 12.40 17.03
CA ARG A 155 -4.23 13.28 16.35
C ARG A 155 -5.27 12.56 15.50
N SER A 156 -5.02 11.30 15.17
CA SER A 156 -5.89 10.49 14.32
C SER A 156 -7.18 10.00 14.98
N ASN A 157 -7.31 10.13 16.30
CA ASN A 157 -8.40 9.53 17.08
C ASN A 157 -8.56 8.02 16.80
N GLY A 158 -7.45 7.32 16.54
CA GLY A 158 -7.43 5.86 16.31
C GLY A 158 -7.57 5.43 14.85
N ASN A 159 -7.92 6.32 13.92
CA ASN A 159 -7.86 6.03 12.48
C ASN A 159 -7.05 7.11 11.72
N PRO A 160 -5.76 6.85 11.42
CA PRO A 160 -4.91 7.83 10.76
C PRO A 160 -5.29 8.10 9.30
N TRP A 161 -6.04 7.20 8.66
CA TRP A 161 -6.56 7.41 7.31
C TRP A 161 -7.63 8.49 7.22
N ASN A 162 -8.20 8.90 8.36
CA ASN A 162 -9.13 10.03 8.43
C ASN A 162 -8.45 11.38 8.46
N LEU A 163 -7.11 11.48 8.45
CA LEU A 163 -6.41 12.76 8.38
C LEU A 163 -6.55 13.40 6.99
N ASP A 164 -6.60 14.73 6.93
CA ASP A 164 -6.62 15.49 5.68
C ASP A 164 -5.24 15.44 5.01
N ILE A 165 -5.02 14.39 4.20
CA ILE A 165 -3.77 14.15 3.49
C ILE A 165 -3.42 15.31 2.57
N LYS A 166 -4.41 15.93 1.90
CA LYS A 166 -4.16 17.03 0.96
C LYS A 166 -3.57 18.23 1.69
N ARG A 167 -4.16 18.60 2.81
CA ARG A 167 -3.64 19.65 3.68
C ARG A 167 -2.28 19.28 4.26
N LEU A 168 -2.14 18.08 4.80
CA LEU A 168 -0.89 17.61 5.40
C LEU A 168 0.27 17.65 4.39
N SER A 169 0.04 17.20 3.16
CA SER A 169 1.01 17.28 2.07
C SER A 169 1.31 18.73 1.67
N SER A 170 0.28 19.58 1.56
CA SER A 170 0.46 21.01 1.24
C SER A 170 1.30 21.73 2.30
N ASP A 171 0.95 21.57 3.57
CA ASP A 171 1.67 22.19 4.69
C ASP A 171 3.12 21.70 4.73
N LEU A 172 3.38 20.41 4.49
CA LEU A 172 4.74 19.89 4.40
C LEU A 172 5.53 20.50 3.25
N LEU A 173 4.95 20.56 2.04
CA LEU A 173 5.59 21.11 0.85
C LEU A 173 5.97 22.59 1.02
N ASN A 174 5.18 23.33 1.80
CA ASN A 174 5.43 24.74 2.10
C ASN A 174 6.40 24.94 3.28
N GLY A 175 6.87 23.88 3.93
CA GLY A 175 7.67 23.98 5.16
C GLY A 175 6.86 24.47 6.36
N GLU A 176 5.53 24.35 6.30
CA GLU A 176 4.56 24.77 7.30
C GLU A 176 3.98 23.55 8.05
N LEU A 177 4.73 22.46 8.14
CA LEU A 177 4.27 21.28 8.89
C LEU A 177 4.23 21.59 10.39
N TRP A 178 3.02 21.82 10.91
CA TRP A 178 2.78 22.06 12.33
C TRP A 178 1.87 20.98 12.91
N VAL A 179 1.76 20.94 14.24
CA VAL A 179 0.81 20.05 14.94
C VAL A 179 -0.65 20.27 14.51
N TYR A 180 -0.96 21.43 13.93
CA TYR A 180 -2.28 21.80 13.42
C TYR A 180 -2.53 21.38 11.97
N SER A 181 -1.52 20.83 11.28
CA SER A 181 -1.63 20.24 9.94
C SER A 181 -2.30 18.86 9.99
N PHE A 182 -2.22 18.17 11.14
CA PHE A 182 -2.83 16.86 11.39
C PHE A 182 -4.27 17.03 11.84
N ARG A 183 -5.16 17.37 10.90
CA ARG A 183 -6.59 17.51 11.16
C ARG A 183 -7.34 16.33 10.59
N PRO A 184 -8.28 15.74 11.34
CA PRO A 184 -9.22 14.81 10.74
C PRO A 184 -10.07 15.54 9.70
N VAL A 185 -10.39 14.82 8.63
CA VAL A 185 -11.38 15.19 7.64
C VAL A 185 -12.76 15.25 8.31
N GLN A 186 -13.60 16.17 7.86
CA GLN A 186 -14.97 16.28 8.36
C GLN A 186 -15.73 14.97 8.15
N THR A 187 -16.45 14.53 9.19
CA THR A 187 -17.43 13.43 9.10
C THR A 187 -18.83 13.99 8.89
N VAL A 188 -19.64 13.22 8.16
CA VAL A 188 -21.04 13.52 7.88
C VAL A 188 -21.87 12.24 8.04
N ASP A 189 -23.09 12.39 8.54
CA ASP A 189 -24.06 11.30 8.55
C ASP A 189 -24.54 11.03 7.13
N VAL A 190 -24.42 9.78 6.68
CA VAL A 190 -24.81 9.38 5.33
C VAL A 190 -25.75 8.18 5.35
N SER A 191 -26.50 8.03 4.26
CA SER A 191 -27.19 6.79 3.93
C SER A 191 -26.66 6.27 2.60
N ILE A 192 -25.95 5.14 2.66
CA ILE A 192 -25.26 4.54 1.51
C ILE A 192 -26.09 3.35 1.02
N PRO A 193 -26.48 3.29 -0.26
CA PRO A 193 -27.19 2.15 -0.81
C PRO A 193 -26.25 0.96 -0.98
N LEU A 194 -26.10 0.15 0.08
CA LEU A 194 -25.35 -1.10 0.08
C LEU A 194 -26.32 -2.27 0.07
N PRO A 195 -26.26 -3.21 -0.89
CA PRO A 195 -27.07 -4.41 -0.87
C PRO A 195 -26.96 -5.18 0.46
N GLY A 196 -28.00 -5.95 0.80
CA GLY A 196 -28.05 -6.66 2.08
C GLY A 196 -26.81 -7.55 2.32
N GLY A 197 -26.25 -7.50 3.53
CA GLY A 197 -25.09 -8.29 3.93
C GLY A 197 -24.08 -7.53 4.80
N ARG A 198 -22.92 -8.17 5.02
CA ARG A 198 -21.81 -7.62 5.81
C ARG A 198 -20.75 -7.02 4.89
N TRP A 199 -20.44 -5.76 5.16
CA TRP A 199 -19.52 -4.93 4.41
C TRP A 199 -18.33 -4.53 5.27
N TYR A 200 -17.18 -4.41 4.63
CA TYR A 200 -15.93 -3.96 5.25
C TYR A 200 -15.45 -2.74 4.49
N SER A 201 -14.92 -1.75 5.21
CA SER A 201 -14.26 -0.61 4.57
C SER A 201 -12.88 -1.00 4.04
N GLU A 202 -12.28 -0.07 3.31
CA GLU A 202 -10.90 -0.16 2.84
C GLU A 202 -9.86 -0.18 3.97
N TYR A 203 -10.22 0.10 5.23
CA TYR A 203 -9.32 0.06 6.38
C TYR A 203 -9.65 -1.14 7.30
N PRO A 204 -8.85 -2.22 7.31
CA PRO A 204 -9.24 -3.48 7.97
C PRO A 204 -9.57 -3.43 9.47
N PRO A 205 -8.94 -2.57 10.29
CA PRO A 205 -9.30 -2.43 11.71
C PRO A 205 -10.67 -1.81 11.97
N GLU A 206 -11.32 -1.20 10.98
CA GLU A 206 -12.67 -0.67 11.15
C GLU A 206 -13.69 -1.79 11.34
N LYS A 207 -14.74 -1.47 12.10
CA LYS A 207 -15.81 -2.40 12.42
C LYS A 207 -16.60 -2.77 11.16
N GLU A 208 -17.02 -4.03 11.08
CA GLU A 208 -17.95 -4.49 10.05
C GLU A 208 -19.25 -3.68 10.04
N MET A 209 -19.74 -3.41 8.84
CA MET A 209 -20.98 -2.69 8.57
C MET A 209 -22.05 -3.69 8.14
N GLU A 210 -23.22 -3.62 8.76
CA GLU A 210 -24.36 -4.46 8.39
C GLU A 210 -25.39 -3.62 7.63
N SER A 211 -25.76 -4.08 6.44
CA SER A 211 -26.87 -3.53 5.66
C SER A 211 -28.02 -4.54 5.68
N GLU A 212 -29.15 -4.17 6.29
CA GLU A 212 -30.33 -5.04 6.38
C GLU A 212 -31.36 -4.74 5.28
N SER A 213 -31.56 -3.47 4.93
CA SER A 213 -32.64 -2.98 4.07
C SER A 213 -32.18 -2.47 2.70
N GLY A 214 -30.96 -2.82 2.29
CA GLY A 214 -30.32 -2.28 1.08
C GLY A 214 -29.66 -0.91 1.30
N PHE A 215 -29.57 -0.47 2.55
CA PHE A 215 -28.86 0.74 2.95
C PHE A 215 -28.06 0.50 4.23
N TRP A 216 -26.89 1.11 4.31
CA TRP A 216 -26.15 1.31 5.54
C TRP A 216 -26.22 2.80 5.91
N SER A 217 -26.36 3.11 7.20
CA SER A 217 -26.34 4.50 7.69
C SER A 217 -25.35 4.63 8.83
N GLY A 218 -24.59 5.73 8.83
CA GLY A 218 -23.57 6.00 9.82
C GLY A 218 -22.74 7.23 9.46
N GLU A 219 -21.78 7.53 10.31
CA GLU A 219 -20.82 8.61 10.08
C GLU A 219 -19.68 8.13 9.17
N ILE A 220 -19.36 8.92 8.15
CA ILE A 220 -18.19 8.69 7.30
C ILE A 220 -17.49 10.01 6.98
N THR A 221 -16.20 9.98 6.71
CA THR A 221 -15.46 11.17 6.27
C THR A 221 -15.87 11.57 4.85
N ILE A 222 -15.77 12.86 4.52
CA ILE A 222 -15.94 13.30 3.13
C ILE A 222 -14.83 12.72 2.23
N GLY A 223 -15.15 12.40 0.98
CA GLY A 223 -14.20 11.84 0.02
C GLY A 223 -14.67 10.54 -0.63
N VAL A 224 -13.73 9.78 -1.19
CA VAL A 224 -13.99 8.52 -1.89
C VAL A 224 -13.69 7.36 -0.98
N HIS A 225 -14.63 6.44 -0.87
CA HIS A 225 -14.56 5.25 -0.03
C HIS A 225 -14.88 4.01 -0.84
N ASN A 226 -14.24 2.91 -0.49
CA ASN A 226 -14.55 1.61 -1.05
C ASN A 226 -15.03 0.66 0.04
N PHE A 227 -16.07 -0.10 -0.28
CA PHE A 227 -16.63 -1.14 0.58
C PHE A 227 -16.59 -2.47 -0.13
N VAL A 228 -16.22 -3.52 0.60
CA VAL A 228 -16.19 -4.89 0.09
C VAL A 228 -17.11 -5.79 0.89
N ARG A 229 -17.88 -6.62 0.18
CA ARG A 229 -18.63 -7.74 0.76
C ARG A 229 -17.86 -9.04 0.52
N LYS A 230 -17.30 -9.60 1.60
CA LYS A 230 -16.46 -10.81 1.51
C LYS A 230 -17.19 -12.04 0.94
N ALA A 231 -18.51 -12.11 1.11
CA ALA A 231 -19.31 -13.27 0.71
C ALA A 231 -19.26 -13.58 -0.80
N ASP A 232 -19.21 -12.53 -1.63
CA ASP A 232 -19.24 -12.62 -3.09
C ASP A 232 -18.20 -11.73 -3.78
N GLY A 233 -17.35 -11.04 -3.01
CA GLY A 233 -16.32 -10.16 -3.54
C GLY A 233 -16.87 -8.86 -4.14
N MET A 234 -18.15 -8.54 -3.90
CA MET A 234 -18.77 -7.32 -4.42
C MET A 234 -18.08 -6.08 -3.83
N VAL A 235 -17.77 -5.12 -4.70
CA VAL A 235 -17.15 -3.84 -4.32
C VAL A 235 -18.10 -2.71 -4.66
N VAL A 236 -18.32 -1.81 -3.71
CA VAL A 236 -19.07 -0.57 -3.91
C VAL A 236 -18.16 0.60 -3.58
N SER A 237 -17.89 1.45 -4.58
CA SER A 237 -17.18 2.71 -4.37
C SER A 237 -18.20 3.82 -4.23
N VAL A 238 -17.99 4.73 -3.28
CA VAL A 238 -18.86 5.87 -3.08
C VAL A 238 -18.03 7.14 -2.98
N SER A 239 -18.59 8.25 -3.43
CA SER A 239 -18.09 9.59 -3.12
C SER A 239 -19.10 10.28 -2.22
N VAL A 240 -18.61 10.84 -1.12
CA VAL A 240 -19.38 11.60 -0.14
C VAL A 240 -18.90 13.04 -0.16
N ASP A 241 -19.81 13.98 -0.35
CA ASP A 241 -19.49 15.40 -0.36
C ASP A 241 -19.71 16.07 1.03
N GLU A 242 -19.44 17.37 1.11
CA GLU A 242 -19.58 18.18 2.33
C GLU A 242 -21.03 18.27 2.86
N ARG A 243 -22.03 17.93 2.05
CA ARG A 243 -23.44 17.92 2.41
C ARG A 243 -23.93 16.54 2.84
N GLY A 244 -23.08 15.52 2.75
CA GLY A 244 -23.46 14.12 2.95
C GLY A 244 -24.21 13.52 1.76
N GLU A 245 -24.17 14.17 0.59
CA GLU A 245 -24.71 13.58 -0.63
C GLU A 245 -23.79 12.45 -1.11
N VAL A 246 -24.38 11.29 -1.38
CA VAL A 246 -23.65 10.07 -1.75
C VAL A 246 -23.85 9.78 -3.24
N VAL A 247 -22.74 9.71 -3.97
CA VAL A 247 -22.70 9.21 -5.36
C VAL A 247 -22.08 7.83 -5.36
N VAL A 248 -22.80 6.83 -5.87
CA VAL A 248 -22.33 5.44 -5.91
C VAL A 248 -21.79 5.07 -7.29
N PHE A 249 -20.60 4.49 -7.30
CA PHE A 249 -19.96 3.90 -8.47
C PHE A 249 -19.89 2.39 -8.24
N SER A 250 -20.74 1.63 -8.93
CA SER A 250 -20.64 0.18 -8.95
C SER A 250 -19.65 -0.26 -10.02
N GLY A 251 -18.56 -0.92 -9.60
CA GLY A 251 -17.72 -1.70 -10.51
C GLY A 251 -18.34 -3.08 -10.70
N ASN A 252 -18.81 -3.38 -11.92
CA ASN A 252 -19.18 -4.74 -12.32
C ASN A 252 -17.94 -5.57 -12.63
#